data_AF-A0A934JN02-F1
#
_entry.id   AF-A0A934JN02-F1
#
_cell.length_a   1.000
_cell.length_b   1.000
_cell.length_c   1.000
_cell.angle_alpha   90.00
_cell.angle_beta   90.00
_cell.angle_gamma   90.00
#
_symmetry.space_group_name_H-M   'P 1'
#
loop_
_entity.id
_entity.type
_entity.pdbx_description
1 polymer ?
#
loop_
_entity_poly.entity_id
_entity_poly.type
_entity_poly.pdbx_seq_one_letter_code
_entity_poly.pdbx_strand_id
1 'polypeptide(L)'
;MTTQPTPLKKPQSMLFSFTTTELNVLKLIAHHWQKMYVCHEIDRGEVAGYTFLTLWSPEFTIQKLTETPSFKTDSISSTRYELGEFGAQVNAPLCRWELEMLATMVRYAVEGRLNCFLLLDKGRMNDVIGPYLTQSWTCNSGAAALANKVDLLGQVAGLFEGHSSYESAMAYVRQYAHSLMGVENV
;
A
#
# COMPACT_ATOMS: atom_id res chain seq x y z
N MET A 1 39.04 -8.04 -29.73
CA MET A 1 38.45 -7.96 -28.39
C MET A 1 36.97 -8.29 -28.53
N THR A 2 36.52 -9.44 -28.04
CA THR A 2 35.11 -9.85 -28.08
C THR A 2 34.38 -9.12 -26.96
N THR A 3 33.58 -8.11 -27.32
CA THR A 3 32.64 -7.46 -26.41
C THR A 3 31.61 -8.50 -25.97
N GLN A 4 31.74 -9.00 -24.74
CA GLN A 4 30.68 -9.80 -24.13
C GLN A 4 29.44 -8.90 -23.98
N PRO A 5 28.24 -9.37 -24.41
CA PRO A 5 27.02 -8.61 -24.21
C PRO A 5 26.82 -8.39 -22.70
N THR A 6 26.63 -7.13 -22.32
CA THR A 6 26.38 -6.75 -20.92
C THR A 6 25.18 -7.56 -20.42
N PRO A 7 25.27 -8.25 -19.27
CA PRO A 7 24.16 -9.03 -18.76
C PRO A 7 22.94 -8.10 -18.57
N LEU A 8 21.82 -8.46 -19.19
CA LEU A 8 20.54 -7.77 -19.04
C LEU A 8 20.27 -7.60 -17.53
N LYS A 9 20.22 -6.36 -17.05
CA LYS A 9 19.78 -6.05 -15.69
C LYS A 9 18.30 -6.45 -15.61
N LYS A 10 18.04 -7.62 -15.04
CA LYS A 10 16.68 -8.05 -14.74
C LYS A 10 16.02 -6.98 -13.85
N PRO A 11 14.76 -6.60 -14.09
CA PRO A 11 14.00 -5.84 -13.11
C PRO A 11 14.08 -6.58 -11.77
N GLN A 12 14.63 -5.92 -10.75
CA GLN A 12 14.83 -6.53 -9.44
C GLN A 12 13.54 -6.37 -8.63
N SER A 13 12.72 -7.42 -8.60
CA SER A 13 11.66 -7.55 -7.60
C SER A 13 12.28 -7.48 -6.20
N MET A 14 11.77 -6.62 -5.33
CA MET A 14 12.23 -6.59 -3.93
C MET A 14 11.47 -7.67 -3.15
N LEU A 15 12.18 -8.37 -2.26
CA LEU A 15 11.53 -9.23 -1.28
C LEU A 15 11.09 -8.36 -0.10
N PHE A 16 9.80 -8.41 0.22
CA PHE A 16 9.22 -7.66 1.32
C PHE A 16 8.63 -8.62 2.36
N SER A 17 8.77 -8.29 3.65
CA SER A 17 8.24 -9.11 4.73
C SER A 17 7.83 -8.26 5.93
N PHE A 18 6.93 -8.78 6.76
CA PHE A 18 6.52 -8.15 8.01
C PHE A 18 6.77 -9.09 9.18
N THR A 19 7.31 -8.53 10.26
CA THR A 19 7.42 -9.22 11.54
C THR A 19 6.07 -9.25 12.25
N THR A 20 5.89 -10.19 13.17
CA THR A 20 4.66 -10.27 13.99
C THR A 20 4.39 -8.98 14.75
N THR A 21 5.44 -8.32 15.26
CA THR A 21 5.32 -7.04 15.98
C THR A 21 4.79 -5.95 15.06
N GLU A 22 5.32 -5.85 13.83
CA GLU A 22 4.85 -4.88 12.84
C GLU A 22 3.38 -5.12 12.49
N LEU A 23 2.99 -6.37 12.21
CA LEU A 23 1.60 -6.73 11.94
C LEU A 23 0.67 -6.37 13.11
N ASN A 24 1.12 -6.56 14.36
CA ASN A 24 0.33 -6.19 15.53
C ASN A 24 0.16 -4.67 15.67
N VAL A 25 1.19 -3.88 15.35
CA VAL A 25 1.07 -2.41 15.32
C VAL A 25 0.10 -1.97 14.21
N LEU A 26 0.17 -2.58 13.02
CA LEU A 26 -0.80 -2.32 11.95
C LEU A 26 -2.23 -2.61 12.41
N LYS A 27 -2.48 -3.75 13.09
CA LYS A 27 -3.79 -4.11 13.64
C LYS A 27 -4.27 -3.11 14.68
N LEU A 28 -3.41 -2.63 15.56
CA LEU A 28 -3.77 -1.64 16.58
C LEU A 28 -4.21 -0.31 15.95
N ILE A 29 -3.45 0.18 14.96
CA ILE A 29 -3.81 1.40 14.20
C ILE A 29 -5.13 1.19 13.46
N ALA A 30 -5.25 0.07 12.74
CA ALA A 30 -6.44 -0.30 11.97
C ALA A 30 -7.71 -0.34 12.84
N HIS A 31 -7.69 -1.09 13.93
CA HIS A 31 -8.84 -1.21 14.82
C HIS A 31 -9.22 0.13 15.44
N HIS A 32 -8.24 0.97 15.79
CA HIS A 32 -8.54 2.28 16.35
C HIS A 32 -9.19 3.19 15.31
N TRP A 33 -8.64 3.26 14.08
CA TRP A 33 -9.26 4.03 13.01
C TRP A 33 -10.65 3.51 12.66
N GLN A 34 -10.84 2.19 12.53
CA GLN A 34 -12.14 1.61 12.22
C GLN A 34 -13.18 1.99 13.28
N LYS A 35 -12.84 1.93 14.57
CA LYS A 35 -13.72 2.39 15.66
C LYS A 35 -14.12 3.86 15.49
N MET A 36 -13.14 4.74 15.25
CA MET A 36 -13.42 6.16 15.01
C MET A 36 -14.35 6.37 13.81
N TYR A 37 -14.10 5.64 12.72
CA TYR A 37 -14.81 5.81 11.48
C TYR A 37 -16.24 5.25 11.54
N VAL A 38 -16.49 4.14 12.24
CA VAL A 38 -17.87 3.67 12.50
C VAL A 38 -18.66 4.68 13.32
N CYS A 39 -18.06 5.23 14.38
CA CYS A 39 -18.72 6.29 15.16
C CYS A 39 -19.06 7.49 14.27
N HIS A 40 -18.13 7.89 13.39
CA HIS A 40 -18.36 8.95 12.42
C HIS A 40 -19.52 8.66 11.45
N GLU A 41 -19.63 7.42 10.94
CA GLU A 41 -20.76 7.01 10.10
C GLU A 41 -22.09 7.10 10.88
N ILE A 42 -22.12 6.61 12.12
CA ILE A 42 -23.32 6.65 12.98
C ILE A 42 -23.75 8.09 13.29
N ASP A 43 -22.82 8.96 13.67
CA ASP A 43 -23.10 10.36 14.04
C ASP A 43 -23.69 11.16 12.87
N ARG A 44 -23.46 10.71 11.63
CA ARG A 44 -24.00 11.32 10.40
C ARG A 44 -25.26 10.64 9.87
N GLY A 45 -25.75 9.61 10.56
CA GLY A 45 -26.88 8.79 10.09
C GLY A 45 -26.55 7.94 8.87
N GLU A 46 -25.26 7.68 8.61
CA GLU A 46 -24.81 6.74 7.58
C GLU A 46 -24.91 5.29 8.10
N VAL A 47 -24.86 4.32 7.20
CA VAL A 47 -24.87 2.90 7.58
C VAL A 47 -23.51 2.53 8.18
N ALA A 48 -23.51 2.12 9.45
CA ALA A 48 -22.30 1.72 10.16
C ALA A 48 -21.53 0.60 9.45
N GLY A 49 -20.24 0.81 9.21
CA GLY A 49 -19.34 -0.12 8.54
C GLY A 49 -19.49 -0.18 7.02
N TYR A 50 -20.35 0.64 6.41
CA TYR A 50 -20.61 0.58 4.97
C TYR A 50 -19.35 0.85 4.14
N THR A 51 -18.52 1.81 4.58
CA THR A 51 -17.23 2.09 3.95
C THR A 51 -16.31 0.86 3.96
N PHE A 52 -16.29 0.09 5.04
CA PHE A 52 -15.43 -1.09 5.12
C PHE A 52 -15.91 -2.23 4.24
N LEU A 53 -17.20 -2.28 3.93
CA LEU A 53 -17.79 -3.35 3.14
C LEU A 53 -17.70 -3.05 1.64
N THR A 54 -17.65 -1.77 1.25
CA THR A 54 -17.73 -1.35 -0.16
C THR A 54 -16.47 -0.69 -0.69
N LEU A 55 -15.67 -0.03 0.16
CA LEU A 55 -14.48 0.71 -0.26
C LEU A 55 -13.20 0.01 0.19
N TRP A 56 -12.96 -0.07 1.49
CA TRP A 56 -11.73 -0.66 2.03
C TRP A 56 -11.83 -0.96 3.52
N SER A 57 -11.40 -2.16 3.89
CA SER A 57 -11.14 -2.54 5.27
C SER A 57 -9.66 -2.85 5.45
N PRO A 58 -8.96 -2.17 6.39
CA PRO A 58 -7.57 -2.47 6.69
C PRO A 58 -7.39 -3.90 7.21
N GLU A 59 -8.42 -4.51 7.81
CA GLU A 59 -8.36 -5.88 8.32
C GLU A 59 -8.10 -6.88 7.21
N PHE A 60 -8.77 -6.77 6.06
CA PHE A 60 -8.55 -7.69 4.94
C PHE A 60 -7.16 -7.49 4.33
N THR A 61 -6.69 -6.25 4.19
CA THR A 61 -5.33 -5.99 3.72
C THR A 61 -4.28 -6.59 4.67
N ILE A 62 -4.45 -6.40 5.99
CA ILE A 62 -3.53 -6.95 7.00
C ILE A 62 -3.61 -8.48 7.07
N GLN A 63 -4.80 -9.07 6.86
CA GLN A 63 -4.97 -10.51 6.77
C GLN A 63 -4.17 -11.08 5.61
N LYS A 64 -4.28 -10.50 4.41
CA LYS A 64 -3.49 -10.90 3.23
C LYS A 64 -1.98 -10.82 3.48
N LEU A 65 -1.53 -9.77 4.17
CA LEU A 65 -0.12 -9.62 4.60
C LEU A 65 0.31 -10.66 5.66
N THR A 66 -0.61 -11.09 6.51
CA THR A 66 -0.36 -12.14 7.51
C THR A 66 -0.25 -13.52 6.87
N GLU A 67 -1.14 -13.81 5.91
CA GLU A 67 -1.15 -15.05 5.14
C GLU A 67 0.06 -15.16 4.18
N THR A 68 0.59 -13.99 3.77
CA THR A 68 1.76 -13.89 2.90
C THR A 68 2.90 -13.15 3.62
N PRO A 69 3.58 -13.78 4.60
CA PRO A 69 4.57 -13.10 5.45
C PRO A 69 5.81 -12.64 4.69
N SER A 70 6.06 -13.18 3.51
CA SER A 70 7.09 -12.71 2.58
C SER A 70 6.59 -12.82 1.15
N PHE A 71 6.68 -11.74 0.39
CA PHE A 71 6.24 -11.69 -1.00
C PHE A 71 7.17 -10.82 -1.83
N LYS A 72 7.15 -11.03 -3.13
CA LYS A 72 7.87 -10.18 -4.07
C LYS A 72 6.99 -9.01 -4.48
N THR A 73 7.59 -7.85 -4.69
CA THR A 73 6.82 -6.66 -5.05
C THR A 73 6.18 -6.72 -6.44
N ASP A 74 6.67 -7.58 -7.32
CA ASP A 74 6.15 -7.82 -8.68
C ASP A 74 4.94 -8.77 -8.71
N SER A 75 4.67 -9.50 -7.62
CA SER A 75 3.48 -10.36 -7.50
C SER A 75 2.25 -9.59 -7.00
N ILE A 76 2.40 -8.33 -6.62
CA ILE A 76 1.29 -7.47 -6.21
C ILE A 76 0.65 -6.89 -7.45
N SER A 77 -0.66 -7.04 -7.57
CA SER A 77 -1.36 -6.48 -8.72
C SER A 77 -1.56 -4.98 -8.62
N SER A 78 -1.37 -4.28 -9.74
CA SER A 78 -1.74 -2.88 -9.95
C SER A 78 -3.26 -2.75 -10.16
N THR A 79 -3.94 -3.85 -10.51
CA THR A 79 -5.39 -3.86 -10.69
C THR A 79 -6.06 -3.94 -9.33
N ARG A 80 -6.95 -2.99 -9.05
CA ARG A 80 -7.83 -3.00 -7.87
C ARG A 80 -9.10 -3.80 -8.14
N TYR A 81 -9.74 -4.27 -7.07
CA TYR A 81 -11.09 -4.81 -7.12
C TYR A 81 -12.14 -3.72 -7.41
N GLU A 82 -13.36 -4.15 -7.71
CA GLU A 82 -14.48 -3.25 -8.01
C GLU A 82 -14.93 -2.50 -6.74
N LEU A 83 -14.64 -1.21 -6.69
CA LEU A 83 -15.04 -0.35 -5.57
C LEU A 83 -16.54 -0.09 -5.61
N GLY A 84 -17.20 -0.20 -4.45
CA GLY A 84 -18.65 -0.06 -4.31
C GLY A 84 -19.37 -1.41 -4.27
N GLU A 85 -18.75 -2.48 -4.78
CA GLU A 85 -19.29 -3.83 -4.65
C GLU A 85 -19.02 -4.39 -3.24
N PHE A 86 -20.05 -4.97 -2.65
CA PHE A 86 -20.02 -5.48 -1.29
C PHE A 86 -19.06 -6.66 -1.17
N GLY A 87 -18.01 -6.52 -0.36
CA GLY A 87 -17.07 -7.60 -0.09
C GLY A 87 -16.11 -7.93 -1.24
N ALA A 88 -16.06 -7.13 -2.31
CA ALA A 88 -15.16 -7.37 -3.46
C ALA A 88 -13.68 -7.55 -3.04
N GLN A 89 -13.28 -6.86 -1.97
CA GLN A 89 -11.94 -6.94 -1.40
C GLN A 89 -11.57 -8.28 -0.75
N VAL A 90 -12.56 -9.10 -0.31
CA VAL A 90 -12.34 -10.32 0.47
C VAL A 90 -11.62 -11.37 -0.37
N ASN A 91 -12.08 -11.55 -1.61
CA ASN A 91 -11.55 -12.57 -2.51
C ASN A 91 -10.52 -12.02 -3.50
N ALA A 92 -10.32 -10.71 -3.51
CA ALA A 92 -9.33 -10.07 -4.37
C ALA A 92 -7.91 -10.30 -3.84
N PRO A 93 -6.92 -10.58 -4.71
CA PRO A 93 -5.52 -10.62 -4.31
C PRO A 93 -5.09 -9.27 -3.75
N LEU A 94 -4.02 -9.27 -2.94
CA LEU A 94 -3.42 -8.03 -2.44
C LEU A 94 -3.02 -7.15 -3.61
N CYS A 95 -3.57 -5.94 -3.65
CA CYS A 95 -3.31 -4.97 -4.72
C CYS A 95 -2.56 -3.75 -4.21
N ARG A 96 -1.93 -3.02 -5.12
CA ARG A 96 -1.18 -1.80 -4.84
C ARG A 96 -2.04 -0.74 -4.13
N TRP A 97 -3.29 -0.60 -4.54
CA TRP A 97 -4.22 0.38 -3.95
C TRP A 97 -4.46 0.13 -2.46
N GLU A 98 -4.64 -1.13 -2.04
CA GLU A 98 -4.77 -1.49 -0.62
C GLU A 98 -3.52 -1.11 0.18
N LEU A 99 -2.34 -1.29 -0.40
CA LEU A 99 -1.07 -0.93 0.23
C LEU A 99 -0.88 0.58 0.33
N GLU A 100 -1.31 1.35 -0.66
CA GLU A 100 -1.33 2.81 -0.61
C GLU A 100 -2.28 3.32 0.48
N MET A 101 -3.47 2.72 0.60
CA MET A 101 -4.43 3.03 1.67
C MET A 101 -3.85 2.72 3.04
N LEU A 102 -3.23 1.53 3.21
CA LEU A 102 -2.58 1.13 4.45
C LEU A 102 -1.41 2.06 4.79
N ALA A 103 -0.55 2.39 3.82
CA ALA A 103 0.58 3.31 4.00
C ALA A 103 0.11 4.68 4.47
N THR A 104 -0.93 5.21 3.82
CA THR A 104 -1.49 6.52 4.14
C THR A 104 -2.12 6.52 5.53
N MET A 105 -2.86 5.49 5.91
CA MET A 105 -3.44 5.35 7.25
C MET A 105 -2.35 5.34 8.33
N VAL A 106 -1.29 4.53 8.16
CA VAL A 106 -0.20 4.42 9.13
C VAL A 106 0.57 5.74 9.22
N ARG A 107 0.82 6.42 8.10
CA ARG A 107 1.41 7.76 8.08
C ARG A 107 0.56 8.76 8.87
N TYR A 108 -0.75 8.78 8.64
CA TYR A 108 -1.67 9.64 9.39
C TYR A 108 -1.65 9.32 10.90
N ALA A 109 -1.48 8.04 11.27
CA ALA A 109 -1.35 7.65 12.67
C ALA A 109 -0.09 8.21 13.34
N VAL A 110 1.09 8.06 12.71
CA VAL A 110 2.35 8.57 13.26
C VAL A 110 2.45 10.09 13.23
N GLU A 111 1.70 10.76 12.35
CA GLU A 111 1.60 12.22 12.31
C GLU A 111 0.56 12.77 13.30
N GLY A 112 -0.17 11.92 14.02
CA GLY A 112 -1.23 12.36 14.96
C GLY A 112 -2.47 12.91 14.25
N ARG A 113 -2.68 12.51 12.99
CA ARG A 113 -3.75 12.97 12.09
C ARG A 113 -4.71 11.86 11.68
N LEU A 114 -4.70 10.71 12.35
CA LEU A 114 -5.54 9.55 12.01
C LEU A 114 -7.04 9.89 11.95
N ASN A 115 -7.46 10.86 12.75
CA ASN A 115 -8.81 11.43 12.75
C ASN A 115 -9.20 12.18 11.45
N CYS A 116 -8.27 12.37 10.52
CA CYS A 116 -8.46 13.02 9.22
C CYS A 116 -8.39 12.02 8.05
N PHE A 117 -8.00 10.77 8.30
CA PHE A 117 -7.77 9.79 7.25
C PHE A 117 -9.10 9.35 6.62
N LEU A 118 -9.17 9.36 5.28
CA LEU A 118 -10.36 9.03 4.48
C LEU A 118 -11.55 10.00 4.69
N LEU A 119 -11.28 11.25 5.09
CA LEU A 119 -12.31 12.26 5.33
C LEU A 119 -12.19 13.47 4.40
N LEU A 120 -11.80 13.26 3.14
CA LEU A 120 -11.35 14.31 2.21
C LEU A 120 -12.24 15.57 2.18
N ASP A 121 -13.55 15.46 2.44
CA ASP A 121 -14.47 16.59 2.60
C ASP A 121 -15.41 16.49 3.83
N LYS A 122 -15.12 15.55 4.74
CA LYS A 122 -16.00 15.18 5.86
C LYS A 122 -15.58 15.78 7.21
N GLY A 123 -14.58 16.67 7.22
CA GLY A 123 -14.07 17.31 8.44
C GLY A 123 -13.08 16.43 9.19
N ARG A 124 -13.22 16.35 10.52
CA ARG A 124 -12.35 15.53 11.40
C ARG A 124 -13.19 14.76 12.40
N MET A 125 -12.77 13.54 12.74
CA MET A 125 -13.38 12.73 13.81
C MET A 125 -12.93 13.25 15.18
N ASN A 126 -13.36 14.46 15.57
CA ASN A 126 -12.94 15.09 16.83
C ASN A 126 -13.51 14.36 18.06
N ASP A 127 -14.70 13.76 17.91
CA ASP A 127 -15.48 13.19 19.01
C ASP A 127 -14.98 11.83 19.52
N VAL A 128 -14.01 11.22 18.81
CA VAL A 128 -13.47 9.87 19.13
C VAL A 128 -11.98 9.90 19.47
N ILE A 129 -11.38 11.09 19.61
CA ILE A 129 -9.98 11.25 20.02
C ILE A 129 -9.87 11.05 21.53
N GLY A 130 -9.73 9.79 21.96
CA GLY A 130 -9.15 9.51 23.26
C GLY A 130 -7.67 9.94 23.26
N PRO A 131 -7.23 10.89 24.11
CA PRO A 131 -5.88 11.47 24.05
C PRO A 131 -4.75 10.43 24.15
N TYR A 132 -5.02 9.28 24.77
CA TYR A 132 -4.02 8.28 25.11
C TYR A 132 -3.60 7.35 23.95
N LEU A 133 -4.48 7.07 22.99
CA LEU A 133 -4.20 6.05 21.95
C LEU A 133 -3.48 6.65 20.74
N THR A 134 -3.90 7.81 20.25
CA THR A 134 -3.27 8.47 19.09
C THR A 134 -1.87 9.01 19.41
N GLN A 135 -1.63 9.48 20.64
CA GLN A 135 -0.30 9.93 21.08
C GLN A 135 0.71 8.79 21.22
N SER A 136 0.24 7.54 21.33
CA SER A 136 1.13 6.39 21.52
C SER A 136 1.97 6.06 20.28
N TRP A 137 1.53 6.47 19.07
CA TRP A 137 2.26 6.21 17.83
C TRP A 137 3.13 7.38 17.38
N THR A 138 2.76 8.62 17.69
CA THR A 138 3.54 9.82 17.32
C THR A 138 4.93 9.83 17.95
N CYS A 139 5.06 9.22 19.13
CA CYS A 139 6.32 9.16 19.89
C CYS A 139 7.01 7.79 19.79
N ASN A 140 6.50 6.87 18.97
CA ASN A 140 7.00 5.50 18.87
C ASN A 140 7.89 5.32 17.63
N SER A 141 9.19 5.15 17.85
CA SER A 141 10.17 4.95 16.78
C SER A 141 9.90 3.69 15.95
N GLY A 142 9.35 2.64 16.54
CA GLY A 142 8.92 1.43 15.83
C GLY A 142 7.74 1.69 14.90
N ALA A 143 6.76 2.48 15.34
CA ALA A 143 5.63 2.88 14.50
C ALA A 143 6.08 3.78 13.34
N ALA A 144 7.01 4.70 13.59
CA ALA A 144 7.59 5.55 12.55
C ALA A 144 8.41 4.73 11.52
N ALA A 145 9.22 3.77 11.97
CA ALA A 145 9.94 2.86 11.09
C ALA A 145 8.99 2.01 10.25
N LEU A 146 7.91 1.51 10.86
CA LEU A 146 6.85 0.78 10.16
C LEU A 146 6.15 1.67 9.12
N ALA A 147 5.87 2.94 9.42
CA ALA A 147 5.28 3.87 8.46
C ALA A 147 6.15 4.02 7.22
N ASN A 148 7.47 4.24 7.41
CA ASN A 148 8.43 4.33 6.30
C ASN A 148 8.51 3.03 5.50
N LYS A 149 8.42 1.88 6.17
CA LYS A 149 8.43 0.57 5.55
C LYS A 149 7.19 0.35 4.67
N VAL A 150 5.99 0.59 5.20
CA VAL A 150 4.75 0.43 4.41
C VAL A 150 4.70 1.45 3.27
N ASP A 151 5.21 2.66 3.46
CA ASP A 151 5.30 3.65 2.40
C ASP A 151 6.26 3.23 1.28
N LEU A 152 7.46 2.73 1.62
CA LEU A 152 8.38 2.16 0.64
C LEU A 152 7.67 1.06 -0.15
N LEU A 153 6.97 0.15 0.54
CA LEU A 153 6.19 -0.90 -0.12
C LEU A 153 5.15 -0.32 -1.08
N GLY A 154 4.38 0.69 -0.68
CA GLY A 154 3.42 1.37 -1.56
C GLY A 154 4.08 1.96 -2.81
N GLN A 155 5.30 2.48 -2.68
CA GLN A 155 6.07 3.01 -3.81
C GLN A 155 6.60 1.93 -4.74
N VAL A 156 7.00 0.76 -4.22
CA VAL A 156 7.65 -0.32 -5.01
C VAL A 156 6.72 -1.46 -5.43
N ALA A 157 5.49 -1.50 -4.92
CA ALA A 157 4.49 -2.51 -5.26
C ALA A 157 4.05 -2.41 -6.73
N GLY A 158 4.05 -3.53 -7.44
CA GLY A 158 3.61 -3.62 -8.83
C GLY A 158 4.57 -2.99 -9.86
N LEU A 159 5.73 -2.44 -9.44
CA LEU A 159 6.67 -1.73 -10.33
C LEU A 159 7.24 -2.59 -11.47
N PHE A 160 7.08 -3.90 -11.38
CA PHE A 160 7.50 -4.87 -12.40
C PHE A 160 6.43 -5.91 -12.71
N GLU A 161 5.17 -5.64 -12.35
CA GLU A 161 4.05 -6.50 -12.75
C GLU A 161 4.01 -6.62 -14.28
N GLY A 162 3.91 -7.85 -14.78
CA GLY A 162 3.84 -8.12 -16.21
C GLY A 162 5.16 -8.02 -17.00
N HIS A 163 6.25 -7.54 -16.40
CA HIS A 163 7.54 -7.40 -17.11
C HIS A 163 8.17 -8.77 -17.35
N SER A 164 7.87 -9.37 -18.51
CA SER A 164 8.56 -10.58 -18.94
C SER A 164 10.04 -10.27 -19.24
N SER A 165 10.90 -11.27 -19.08
CA SER A 165 12.29 -11.20 -19.55
C SER A 165 12.38 -10.82 -21.04
N TYR A 166 11.35 -11.16 -21.81
CA TYR A 166 11.19 -10.78 -23.21
C TYR A 166 10.92 -9.29 -23.40
N GLU A 167 9.99 -8.68 -22.65
CA GLU A 167 9.72 -7.24 -22.76
C GLU A 167 10.92 -6.39 -22.31
N SER A 168 11.61 -6.83 -21.26
CA SER A 168 12.87 -6.22 -20.81
C SER A 168 13.97 -6.35 -21.89
N ALA A 169 14.05 -7.51 -22.56
CA ALA A 169 14.97 -7.70 -23.69
C ALA A 169 14.57 -6.84 -24.90
N MET A 170 13.28 -6.71 -25.21
CA MET A 170 12.77 -5.89 -26.32
C MET A 170 12.98 -4.40 -26.08
N ALA A 171 12.82 -3.91 -24.86
CA ALA A 171 13.13 -2.52 -24.50
C ALA A 171 14.63 -2.21 -24.71
N TYR A 172 15.51 -3.16 -24.34
CA TYR A 172 16.95 -3.04 -24.58
C TYR A 172 17.30 -3.08 -26.07
N VAL A 173 16.70 -4.00 -26.83
CA VAL A 173 16.87 -4.07 -28.29
C VAL A 173 16.42 -2.77 -28.96
N ARG A 174 15.29 -2.17 -28.52
CA ARG A 174 14.83 -0.88 -29.03
C ARG A 174 15.83 0.25 -28.72
N GLN A 175 16.32 0.35 -27.48
CA GLN A 175 17.34 1.36 -27.12
C GLN A 175 18.63 1.19 -27.92
N TYR A 176 19.08 -0.04 -28.14
CA TYR A 176 20.29 -0.34 -28.91
C TYR A 176 20.10 -0.07 -30.41
N ALA A 177 18.91 -0.38 -30.96
CA ALA A 177 18.55 -0.01 -32.32
C ALA A 177 18.49 1.52 -32.49
N HIS A 178 17.96 2.25 -31.51
CA HIS A 178 17.95 3.71 -31.52
C HIS A 178 19.36 4.32 -31.46
N SER A 179 20.29 3.74 -30.68
CA SER A 179 21.68 4.22 -30.65
C SER A 179 22.46 3.90 -31.92
N LEU A 180 22.17 2.77 -32.57
CA LEU A 180 22.74 2.40 -33.87
C LEU A 180 22.19 3.23 -35.04
N MET A 181 20.95 3.72 -34.95
CA MET A 181 20.34 4.55 -35.99
C MET A 181 20.62 6.06 -35.84
N GLY A 182 21.45 6.47 -34.87
CA GLY A 182 21.96 7.84 -34.80
C GLY A 182 20.89 8.92 -34.61
N VAL A 183 19.76 8.62 -33.94
CA VAL A 183 18.77 9.65 -33.62
C VAL A 183 19.15 10.28 -32.28
N GLU A 184 20.03 11.27 -32.34
CA GLU A 184 20.10 12.33 -31.32
C GLU A 184 18.75 13.06 -31.36
N ASN A 185 17.94 12.93 -30.31
CA ASN A 185 16.73 13.72 -30.16
C ASN A 185 17.14 15.19 -29.98
N VAL A 186 16.62 16.07 -30.85
CA VAL A 186 16.37 17.48 -30.53
C VAL A 186 15.20 17.55 -29.56
#